data_AF-X1CWN1-F1
#
_entry.id   AF-X1CWN1-F1
#
_cell.length_a   1.000
_cell.length_b   1.000
_cell.length_c   1.000
_cell.angle_alpha   90.00
_cell.angle_beta   90.00
_cell.angle_gamma   90.00
#
_symmetry.space_group_name_H-M   'P 1'
#
loop_
_entity.id
_entity.type
_entity.pdbx_description
1 polymer ?
#
loop_
_entity_poly.entity_id
_entity_poly.type
_entity_poly.pdbx_seq_one_letter_code
_entity_poly.pdbx_strand_id
1 'polypeptide(L)'
;CLLQLVYILLGMATLMDEHDFPFRPGNCFHLLINGQRFFPVMLDAIRAASHLIVMEMYLVESGGIASQFSSALIEAGITGTSYWFNSYMLQQVDAIHDYLDQLPESGKVLSITTAMRMLGSLDERAERDDFFLSILYKKLPDEIMDSLFTPYMSADGNQLRFSIRVYESDESLRREQLLQKIRQHLTTEIGLEEEQVHVSGMLVLYNNMLQSLFRSQILTLG
;
A
#
# COMPACT_ATOMS: atom_id res chain seq x y z
N CYS A 1 31.08 -2.66 -13.39
CA CYS A 1 30.26 -3.89 -13.39
C CYS A 1 29.19 -3.79 -12.32
N LEU A 2 28.22 -2.91 -12.50
CA LEU A 2 27.13 -2.71 -11.55
C LEU A 2 25.85 -2.52 -12.35
N LEU A 3 25.22 -3.62 -12.74
CA LEU A 3 23.81 -3.77 -13.09
C LEU A 3 23.59 -5.28 -13.31
N GLN A 4 23.36 -6.02 -12.23
CA GLN A 4 23.02 -7.44 -12.30
C GLN A 4 21.51 -7.55 -12.51
N LEU A 5 21.09 -7.57 -13.79
CA LEU A 5 19.83 -8.18 -14.18
C LEU A 5 20.06 -9.70 -14.22
N VAL A 6 19.65 -10.38 -13.16
CA VAL A 6 19.71 -11.84 -13.07
C VAL A 6 18.53 -12.41 -13.83
N TYR A 7 18.71 -12.70 -15.12
CA TYR A 7 17.78 -13.52 -15.90
C TYR A 7 18.00 -14.99 -15.53
N ILE A 8 17.00 -15.61 -14.93
CA ILE A 8 17.00 -17.05 -14.60
C ILE A 8 16.36 -17.77 -15.77
N LEU A 9 17.19 -18.22 -16.71
CA LEU A 9 16.79 -19.02 -17.85
C LEU A 9 16.69 -20.49 -17.45
N LEU A 10 15.50 -20.93 -17.02
CA LEU A 10 15.11 -22.34 -17.04
C LEU A 10 13.74 -22.47 -17.72
N GLY A 11 13.73 -22.44 -19.06
CA GLY A 11 12.52 -22.67 -19.85
C GLY A 11 12.48 -22.06 -21.24
N MET A 12 13.34 -21.08 -21.55
CA MET A 12 13.30 -20.37 -22.85
C MET A 12 14.05 -21.05 -24.00
N ALA A 13 14.47 -22.31 -23.87
CA ALA A 13 15.10 -23.03 -24.97
C ALA A 13 14.12 -23.40 -26.11
N THR A 14 12.81 -23.23 -25.91
CA THR A 14 11.76 -23.63 -26.86
C THR A 14 11.02 -22.46 -27.53
N LEU A 15 11.37 -21.20 -27.22
CA LEU A 15 10.71 -20.01 -27.79
C LEU A 15 11.68 -19.00 -28.44
N MET A 16 12.97 -19.35 -28.59
CA MET A 16 13.96 -18.47 -29.23
C MET A 16 14.05 -18.69 -30.74
N ASP A 17 12.97 -18.47 -31.47
CA ASP A 17 13.04 -18.41 -32.95
C ASP A 17 12.69 -17.06 -33.57
N GLU A 18 12.32 -16.00 -32.80
CA GLU A 18 11.90 -14.74 -33.46
C GLU A 18 12.25 -13.39 -32.77
N HIS A 19 13.13 -13.31 -31.78
CA HIS A 19 13.51 -11.99 -31.21
C HIS A 19 15.02 -11.70 -31.21
N ASP A 20 15.40 -10.75 -32.08
CA ASP A 20 16.71 -10.12 -32.22
C ASP A 20 17.15 -9.41 -30.93
N PHE A 21 17.88 -10.11 -30.07
CA PHE A 21 18.67 -9.48 -29.01
C PHE A 21 20.16 -9.50 -29.40
N PRO A 22 20.69 -8.40 -29.98
CA PRO A 22 22.06 -8.37 -30.46
C PRO A 22 23.04 -8.51 -29.29
N PHE A 23 24.09 -9.32 -29.49
CA PHE A 23 25.18 -9.47 -28.53
C PHE A 23 25.86 -8.13 -28.28
N ARG A 24 26.01 -7.74 -27.00
CA ARG A 24 26.64 -6.47 -26.60
C ARG A 24 28.08 -6.72 -26.12
N PRO A 25 29.08 -5.93 -26.57
CA PRO A 25 30.43 -6.01 -26.03
C PRO A 25 30.44 -5.72 -24.52
N GLY A 26 31.15 -6.54 -23.73
CA GLY A 26 31.25 -6.38 -22.28
C GLY A 26 30.31 -7.27 -21.44
N ASN A 27 29.48 -8.09 -22.08
CA ASN A 27 28.68 -9.09 -21.38
C ASN A 27 29.57 -10.17 -20.76
N CYS A 28 29.28 -10.55 -19.52
CA CYS A 28 29.91 -11.68 -18.83
C CYS A 28 28.84 -12.71 -18.46
N PHE A 29 29.14 -13.99 -18.67
CA PHE A 29 28.26 -15.09 -18.32
C PHE A 29 28.94 -15.95 -17.26
N HIS A 30 28.14 -16.39 -16.27
CA HIS A 30 28.58 -17.36 -15.29
C HIS A 30 27.61 -18.53 -15.30
N LEU A 31 28.11 -19.73 -15.61
CA LEU A 31 27.28 -20.93 -15.67
C LEU A 31 27.12 -21.52 -14.26
N LEU A 32 25.89 -21.54 -13.77
CA LEU A 32 25.53 -22.15 -12.49
C LEU A 32 24.81 -23.48 -12.77
N ILE A 33 25.37 -24.57 -12.23
CA ILE A 33 24.81 -25.92 -12.40
C ILE A 33 24.26 -26.39 -11.06
N ASN A 34 23.02 -26.86 -11.08
CA ASN A 34 22.24 -27.37 -9.93
C ASN A 34 21.78 -26.31 -8.91
N GLY A 35 20.71 -26.66 -8.19
CA GLY A 35 20.07 -25.80 -7.19
C GLY A 35 21.01 -25.26 -6.11
N GLN A 36 21.94 -26.08 -5.61
CA GLN A 36 22.84 -25.70 -4.52
C GLN A 36 23.77 -24.52 -4.86
N ARG A 37 24.09 -24.31 -6.14
CA ARG A 37 24.92 -23.18 -6.58
C ARG A 37 24.09 -21.99 -7.05
N PHE A 38 22.89 -22.24 -7.55
CA PHE A 38 22.00 -21.25 -8.11
C PHE A 38 21.13 -20.54 -7.06
N PHE A 39 20.57 -21.27 -6.09
CA PHE A 39 19.69 -20.69 -5.06
C PHE A 39 20.38 -19.60 -4.23
N PRO A 40 21.62 -19.77 -3.73
CA PRO A 40 22.28 -18.72 -2.96
C PRO A 40 22.50 -17.43 -3.78
N VAL A 41 22.92 -17.55 -5.04
CA VAL A 41 23.16 -16.40 -5.93
C VAL A 41 21.87 -15.63 -6.18
N MET A 42 20.75 -16.31 -6.36
CA MET A 42 19.44 -15.66 -6.48
C MET A 42 18.99 -14.98 -5.19
N LEU A 43 19.15 -15.63 -4.03
CA LEU A 43 18.81 -15.04 -2.74
C LEU A 43 19.63 -13.78 -2.48
N ASP A 44 20.92 -13.81 -2.81
CA ASP A 44 21.80 -12.65 -2.71
C ASP A 44 21.40 -11.54 -3.69
N ALA A 45 20.98 -11.90 -4.92
CA ALA A 45 20.47 -10.94 -5.89
C ALA A 45 19.15 -10.29 -5.44
N ILE A 46 18.22 -11.06 -4.86
CA ILE A 46 16.98 -10.55 -4.26
C ILE A 46 17.31 -9.55 -3.15
N ARG A 47 18.22 -9.92 -2.25
CA ARG A 47 18.65 -9.06 -1.13
C ARG A 47 19.42 -7.81 -1.59
N ALA A 48 20.10 -7.86 -2.73
CA ALA A 48 20.91 -6.76 -3.25
C ALA A 48 20.15 -5.88 -4.26
N ALA A 49 18.96 -6.27 -4.70
CA ALA A 49 18.18 -5.52 -5.69
C ALA A 49 17.67 -4.20 -5.09
N SER A 50 17.89 -3.10 -5.81
CA SER A 50 17.51 -1.74 -5.38
C SER A 50 16.37 -1.11 -6.19
N HIS A 51 15.86 -1.79 -7.24
CA HIS A 51 14.88 -1.18 -8.15
C HIS A 51 13.76 -2.11 -8.61
N LEU A 52 14.08 -3.32 -9.07
CA LEU A 52 13.08 -4.26 -9.59
C LEU A 52 13.57 -5.69 -9.43
N ILE A 53 12.68 -6.57 -8.96
CA ILE A 53 12.89 -8.01 -8.96
C ILE A 53 11.83 -8.62 -9.88
N VAL A 54 12.25 -9.15 -11.03
CA VAL A 54 11.39 -9.94 -11.91
C VAL A 54 11.77 -11.40 -11.71
N MET A 55 10.78 -12.22 -11.33
CA MET A 55 10.96 -13.63 -11.08
C MET A 55 9.83 -14.41 -11.74
N GLU A 56 10.18 -15.27 -12.69
CA GLU A 56 9.26 -16.19 -13.32
C GLU A 56 9.56 -17.61 -12.82
N MET A 57 8.54 -18.28 -12.29
CA MET A 57 8.65 -19.64 -11.76
C MET A 57 7.48 -20.47 -12.29
N TYR A 58 7.78 -21.65 -12.81
CA TYR A 58 6.75 -22.56 -13.35
C TYR A 58 6.14 -23.47 -12.28
N LEU A 59 6.93 -23.88 -11.28
CA LEU A 59 6.51 -24.78 -10.21
C LEU A 59 7.21 -24.37 -8.90
N VAL A 60 6.41 -24.24 -7.84
CA VAL A 60 6.88 -23.97 -6.48
C VAL A 60 6.27 -25.00 -5.56
N GLU A 61 7.11 -25.79 -4.89
CA GLU A 61 6.69 -26.74 -3.87
C GLU A 61 7.09 -26.25 -2.49
N SER A 62 6.24 -26.53 -1.50
CA SER A 62 6.55 -26.23 -0.11
C SER A 62 7.79 -27.00 0.34
N GLY A 63 8.74 -26.30 0.98
CA GLY A 63 10.00 -26.89 1.38
C GLY A 63 11.02 -25.83 1.80
N GLY A 64 12.21 -26.29 2.22
CA GLY A 64 13.26 -25.42 2.77
C GLY A 64 13.74 -24.33 1.79
N ILE A 65 13.71 -24.60 0.49
CA ILE A 65 14.06 -23.60 -0.54
C ILE A 65 12.93 -22.57 -0.68
N ALA A 66 11.68 -23.00 -0.85
CA ALA A 66 10.54 -22.08 -0.95
C ALA A 66 10.42 -21.18 0.29
N SER A 67 10.69 -21.71 1.48
CA SER A 67 10.73 -20.91 2.71
C SER A 67 11.85 -19.85 2.71
N GLN A 68 13.03 -20.16 2.16
CA GLN A 68 14.12 -19.19 2.04
C GLN A 68 13.81 -18.08 1.03
N PHE A 69 13.20 -18.42 -0.12
CA PHE A 69 12.75 -17.42 -1.10
C PHE A 69 11.63 -16.55 -0.55
N SER A 70 10.63 -17.16 0.08
CA SER A 70 9.56 -16.45 0.78
C SER A 70 10.14 -15.51 1.83
N SER A 71 11.07 -15.98 2.66
CA SER A 71 11.72 -15.14 3.67
C SER A 71 12.52 -14.00 3.05
N ALA A 72 13.25 -14.22 1.96
CA ALA A 72 14.03 -13.19 1.28
C ALA A 72 13.14 -12.14 0.59
N LEU A 73 11.99 -12.54 0.05
CA LEU A 73 11.00 -11.64 -0.53
C LEU A 73 10.21 -10.89 0.53
N ILE A 74 9.90 -11.52 1.66
CA ILE A 74 9.32 -10.85 2.84
C ILE A 74 10.35 -9.88 3.44
N GLU A 75 11.63 -10.24 3.44
CA GLU A 75 12.74 -9.35 3.80
C GLU A 75 12.87 -8.16 2.84
N ALA A 76 12.43 -8.30 1.57
CA ALA A 76 12.34 -7.17 0.64
C ALA A 76 11.35 -6.08 1.13
N GLY A 77 10.49 -6.42 2.09
CA GLY A 77 9.89 -5.49 3.04
C GLY A 77 8.38 -5.30 2.87
N ILE A 78 7.76 -4.63 3.85
CA ILE A 78 6.30 -4.44 3.94
C ILE A 78 5.71 -3.82 2.67
N THR A 79 6.48 -3.03 1.93
CA THR A 79 6.05 -2.37 0.69
C THR A 79 5.77 -3.33 -0.46
N GLY A 80 6.37 -4.53 -0.45
CA GLY A 80 6.09 -5.58 -1.44
C GLY A 80 4.91 -6.49 -1.08
N THR A 81 4.47 -6.49 0.18
CA THR A 81 3.39 -7.38 0.68
C THR A 81 2.11 -6.65 1.03
N SER A 82 2.19 -5.34 1.26
CA SER A 82 1.07 -4.49 1.63
C SER A 82 0.33 -3.99 0.41
N TYR A 83 -1.01 -4.04 0.46
CA TYR A 83 -1.84 -3.41 -0.56
C TYR A 83 -1.67 -1.88 -0.55
N TRP A 84 -1.79 -1.19 0.59
CA TRP A 84 -1.80 0.28 0.63
C TRP A 84 -0.43 0.92 0.82
N PHE A 85 0.52 0.23 1.45
CA PHE A 85 1.79 0.82 1.88
C PHE A 85 2.89 0.62 0.84
N ASN A 86 2.73 1.21 -0.33
CA ASN A 86 3.73 1.27 -1.39
C ASN A 86 3.60 2.62 -2.12
N SER A 87 4.66 3.08 -2.77
CA SER A 87 4.75 4.38 -3.43
C SER A 87 3.61 4.61 -4.43
N TYR A 88 3.17 3.58 -5.13
CA TYR A 88 2.05 3.66 -6.07
C TYR A 88 0.72 3.94 -5.35
N MET A 89 0.35 3.09 -4.39
CA MET A 89 -0.94 3.23 -3.69
C MET A 89 -0.95 4.42 -2.72
N LEU A 90 0.20 4.82 -2.18
CA LEU A 90 0.31 5.99 -1.31
C LEU A 90 -0.06 7.30 -2.04
N GLN A 91 0.10 7.38 -3.36
CA GLN A 91 -0.40 8.53 -4.14
C GLN A 91 -1.94 8.61 -4.12
N GLN A 92 -2.62 7.47 -4.22
CA GLN A 92 -4.07 7.40 -4.12
C GLN A 92 -4.55 7.73 -2.71
N VAL A 93 -3.82 7.28 -1.69
CA VAL A 93 -4.09 7.59 -0.28
C VAL A 93 -3.92 9.08 0.02
N ASP A 94 -2.92 9.73 -0.59
CA ASP A 94 -2.72 11.19 -0.54
C ASP A 94 -3.89 11.94 -1.16
N ALA A 95 -4.38 11.50 -2.33
CA ALA A 95 -5.56 12.07 -2.98
C ALA A 95 -6.82 11.94 -2.12
N ILE A 96 -7.04 10.80 -1.47
CA ILE A 96 -8.15 10.61 -0.51
C ILE A 96 -8.00 11.58 0.66
N HIS A 97 -6.79 11.70 1.24
CA HIS A 97 -6.54 12.61 2.36
C HIS A 97 -6.88 14.05 1.98
N ASP A 98 -6.40 14.52 0.84
CA ASP A 98 -6.62 15.89 0.38
C ASP A 98 -8.08 16.18 0.06
N TYR A 99 -8.78 15.22 -0.55
CA TYR A 99 -10.22 15.35 -0.74
C TYR A 99 -10.94 15.56 0.59
N LEU A 100 -10.64 14.73 1.59
CA LEU A 100 -11.27 14.81 2.91
C LEU A 100 -10.92 16.11 3.63
N ASP A 101 -9.69 16.62 3.50
CA ASP A 101 -9.22 17.86 4.14
C ASP A 101 -9.76 19.12 3.46
N GLN A 102 -10.22 19.02 2.21
CA GLN A 102 -10.82 20.13 1.45
C GLN A 102 -12.34 20.26 1.61
N LEU A 103 -13.00 19.32 2.28
CA LEU A 103 -14.44 19.43 2.53
C LEU A 103 -14.73 20.64 3.44
N PRO A 104 -15.72 21.49 3.11
CA PRO A 104 -16.04 22.66 3.95
C PRO A 104 -16.50 22.26 5.35
N GLU A 105 -17.09 21.07 5.49
CA GLU A 105 -17.54 20.52 6.77
C GLU A 105 -16.39 19.89 7.59
N SER A 106 -15.23 19.63 6.98
CA SER A 106 -14.09 19.02 7.64
C SER A 106 -13.14 20.07 8.20
N GLY A 107 -12.67 19.80 9.41
CA GLY A 107 -11.51 20.45 9.99
C GLY A 107 -10.28 19.61 9.72
N LYS A 108 -9.56 19.22 10.78
CA LYS A 108 -8.32 18.46 10.61
C LYS A 108 -8.56 17.02 10.18
N VAL A 109 -7.86 16.60 9.11
CA VAL A 109 -7.70 15.19 8.74
C VAL A 109 -6.33 14.66 9.20
N LEU A 110 -6.31 13.44 9.74
CA LEU A 110 -5.12 12.69 10.10
C LEU A 110 -5.20 11.29 9.48
N SER A 111 -4.14 10.87 8.82
CA SER A 111 -3.97 9.52 8.24
C SER A 111 -2.49 9.20 8.06
N ILE A 112 -2.19 8.05 7.45
CA ILE A 112 -0.83 7.66 7.08
C ILE A 112 -0.14 8.72 6.20
N THR A 113 -0.90 9.45 5.38
CA THR A 113 -0.42 10.59 4.59
C THR A 113 0.27 11.65 5.45
N THR A 114 -0.22 11.93 6.65
CA THR A 114 0.41 12.90 7.55
C THR A 114 1.81 12.45 7.95
N ALA A 115 1.99 11.16 8.26
CA ALA A 115 3.30 10.58 8.53
C ALA A 115 4.19 10.61 7.28
N MET A 116 3.65 10.23 6.12
CA MET A 116 4.40 10.20 4.86
C MET A 116 4.89 11.59 4.44
N ARG A 117 4.06 12.63 4.55
CA ARG A 117 4.47 14.03 4.27
C ARG A 117 5.58 14.50 5.20
N MET A 118 5.53 14.11 6.48
CA MET A 118 6.63 14.39 7.42
C MET A 118 7.91 13.68 6.98
N LEU A 119 7.84 12.40 6.61
CA LEU A 119 9.01 11.64 6.15
C LEU A 119 9.56 12.16 4.82
N GLY A 120 8.69 12.50 3.85
CA GLY A 120 9.06 13.08 2.56
C GLY A 120 9.72 14.45 2.70
N SER A 121 9.32 15.25 3.69
CA SER A 121 9.99 16.51 4.00
C SER A 121 11.43 16.34 4.53
N LEU A 122 11.76 15.16 5.05
CA LEU A 122 13.10 14.79 5.49
C LEU A 122 13.90 14.15 4.35
N ASP A 123 13.25 13.28 3.56
CA ASP A 123 13.85 12.56 2.45
C ASP A 123 12.80 12.19 1.39
N GLU A 124 12.86 12.83 0.22
CA GLU A 124 11.92 12.60 -0.90
C GLU A 124 11.87 11.14 -1.38
N ARG A 125 12.91 10.33 -1.08
CA ARG A 125 12.92 8.90 -1.43
C ARG A 125 11.84 8.12 -0.71
N ALA A 126 11.37 8.57 0.46
CA ALA A 126 10.30 7.92 1.20
C ALA A 126 8.98 7.83 0.40
N GLU A 127 8.79 8.70 -0.59
CA GLU A 127 7.58 8.74 -1.42
C GLU A 127 7.75 8.02 -2.77
N ARG A 128 8.99 7.77 -3.20
CA ARG A 128 9.31 7.32 -4.58
C ARG A 128 10.04 5.98 -4.66
N ASP A 129 10.61 5.51 -3.56
CA ASP A 129 11.45 4.31 -3.50
C ASP A 129 10.90 3.35 -2.44
N ASP A 130 10.21 2.31 -2.90
CA ASP A 130 9.59 1.28 -2.05
C ASP A 130 10.59 0.52 -1.19
N PHE A 131 11.83 0.36 -1.66
CA PHE A 131 12.87 -0.33 -0.90
C PHE A 131 13.39 0.58 0.23
N PHE A 132 13.65 1.85 -0.08
CA PHE A 132 14.01 2.81 0.95
C PHE A 132 12.91 2.94 2.00
N LEU A 133 11.65 3.04 1.57
CA LEU A 133 10.49 3.12 2.44
C LEU A 133 10.37 1.87 3.33
N SER A 134 10.61 0.67 2.81
CA SER A 134 10.53 -0.57 3.59
C SER A 134 11.62 -0.67 4.65
N ILE A 135 12.85 -0.24 4.32
CA ILE A 135 13.95 -0.15 5.29
C ILE A 135 13.62 0.89 6.35
N LEU A 136 13.17 2.08 5.94
CA LEU A 136 12.81 3.16 6.83
C LEU A 136 11.78 2.68 7.84
N TYR A 137 10.66 2.12 7.38
CA TYR A 137 9.62 1.54 8.22
C TYR A 137 10.16 0.50 9.22
N LYS A 138 11.03 -0.41 8.78
CA LYS A 138 11.65 -1.43 9.64
C LYS A 138 12.63 -0.87 10.68
N LYS A 139 13.18 0.32 10.43
CA LYS A 139 14.19 0.97 11.27
C LYS A 139 13.63 2.08 12.15
N LEU A 140 12.36 2.46 11.97
CA LEU A 140 11.70 3.43 12.83
C LEU A 140 11.65 2.91 14.28
N PRO A 141 11.98 3.75 15.28
CA PRO A 141 11.75 3.41 16.68
C PRO A 141 10.28 3.13 16.96
N ASP A 142 10.00 2.21 17.88
CA ASP A 142 8.63 1.81 18.24
C ASP A 142 7.75 3.00 18.62
N GLU A 143 8.30 4.00 19.32
CA GLU A 143 7.56 5.22 19.70
C GLU A 143 7.07 6.02 18.47
N ILE A 144 7.88 6.10 17.41
CA ILE A 144 7.49 6.77 16.17
C ILE A 144 6.48 5.92 15.40
N MET A 145 6.67 4.61 15.38
CA MET A 145 5.72 3.67 14.79
C MET A 145 4.34 3.79 15.45
N ASP A 146 4.29 3.75 16.78
CA ASP A 146 3.06 3.81 17.56
C ASP A 146 2.35 5.16 17.47
N SER A 147 3.11 6.24 17.28
CA SER A 147 2.52 7.57 17.14
C SER A 147 2.09 7.91 15.71
N LEU A 148 2.82 7.45 14.68
CA LEU A 148 2.64 7.92 13.30
C LEU A 148 2.05 6.88 12.34
N PHE A 149 2.20 5.59 12.62
CA PHE A 149 1.78 4.51 11.72
C PHE A 149 0.64 3.69 12.31
N THR A 150 0.85 3.12 13.49
CA THR A 150 -0.10 2.20 14.17
C THR A 150 -1.54 2.74 14.27
N PRO A 151 -1.79 4.05 14.51
CA PRO A 151 -3.16 4.55 14.60
C PRO A 151 -3.89 4.60 13.25
N TYR A 152 -3.14 4.63 12.14
CA TYR A 152 -3.66 4.94 10.80
C TYR A 152 -3.52 3.79 9.81
N MET A 153 -2.82 2.73 10.17
CA MET A 153 -2.54 1.60 9.29
C MET A 153 -2.47 0.29 10.08
N SER A 154 -3.03 -0.79 9.55
CA SER A 154 -2.85 -2.14 10.11
C SER A 154 -1.39 -2.59 9.99
N ALA A 155 -0.98 -3.54 10.83
CA ALA A 155 0.41 -4.03 10.86
C ALA A 155 0.88 -4.62 9.51
N ASP A 156 -0.04 -5.18 8.72
CA ASP A 156 0.21 -5.71 7.37
C ASP A 156 0.04 -4.66 6.26
N GLY A 157 -0.38 -3.45 6.60
CA GLY A 157 -0.65 -2.35 5.67
C GLY A 157 -1.85 -2.57 4.74
N ASN A 158 -2.72 -3.54 5.01
CA ASN A 158 -3.88 -3.83 4.15
C ASN A 158 -5.13 -3.05 4.53
N GLN A 159 -5.12 -2.35 5.67
CA GLN A 159 -6.20 -1.49 6.11
C GLN A 159 -5.65 -0.13 6.53
N LEU A 160 -6.36 0.92 6.14
CA LEU A 160 -6.05 2.29 6.51
C LEU A 160 -7.17 2.89 7.36
N ARG A 161 -6.81 3.87 8.18
CA ARG A 161 -7.75 4.68 8.95
C ARG A 161 -7.50 6.16 8.68
N PHE A 162 -8.56 6.84 8.28
CA PHE A 162 -8.62 8.29 8.21
C PHE A 162 -9.43 8.82 9.40
N SER A 163 -8.82 9.71 10.17
CA SER A 163 -9.49 10.39 11.28
C SER A 163 -9.82 11.82 10.85
N ILE A 164 -11.11 12.12 10.76
CA ILE A 164 -11.61 13.41 10.28
C ILE A 164 -12.31 14.10 11.45
N ARG A 165 -11.96 15.36 11.71
CA ARG A 165 -12.75 16.23 12.59
C ARG A 165 -13.81 16.95 11.75
N VAL A 166 -15.06 16.94 12.20
CA VAL A 166 -16.17 17.63 11.51
C VAL A 166 -16.62 18.83 12.34
N TYR A 167 -16.93 19.95 11.70
CA TYR A 167 -17.46 21.15 12.36
C TYR A 167 -18.95 20.94 12.73
N GLU A 168 -19.20 20.26 13.84
CA GLU A 168 -20.58 19.94 14.26
C GLU A 168 -21.43 21.15 14.67
N SER A 169 -20.80 22.28 15.00
CA SER A 169 -21.47 23.54 15.33
C SER A 169 -21.96 24.31 14.10
N ASP A 170 -21.63 23.87 12.89
CA ASP A 170 -22.13 24.48 11.66
C ASP A 170 -23.61 24.16 11.48
N GLU A 171 -24.45 25.19 11.51
CA GLU A 171 -25.90 25.07 11.34
C GLU A 171 -26.30 24.56 9.94
N SER A 172 -25.42 24.72 8.95
CA SER A 172 -25.62 24.24 7.58
C SER A 172 -25.28 22.76 7.41
N LEU A 173 -24.67 22.11 8.42
CA LEU A 173 -24.21 20.73 8.34
C LEU A 173 -25.36 19.75 8.10
N ARG A 174 -25.38 19.14 6.91
CA ARG A 174 -26.27 18.04 6.54
C ARG A 174 -25.52 16.71 6.64
N ARG A 175 -25.57 16.09 7.83
CA ARG A 175 -24.80 14.88 8.19
C ARG A 175 -24.96 13.75 7.19
N GLU A 176 -26.19 13.41 6.83
CA GLU A 176 -26.47 12.35 5.85
C GLU A 176 -25.88 12.67 4.47
N GLN A 177 -25.99 13.92 4.02
CA GLN A 177 -25.42 14.36 2.73
C GLN A 177 -23.90 14.32 2.75
N LEU A 178 -23.26 14.73 3.84
CA LEU A 178 -21.80 14.64 4.00
C LEU A 178 -21.33 13.18 3.93
N LEU A 179 -21.99 12.27 4.66
CA LEU A 179 -21.67 10.84 4.65
C LEU A 179 -21.83 10.24 3.25
N GLN A 180 -22.91 10.59 2.55
CA GLN A 180 -23.15 10.12 1.19
C GLN A 180 -22.14 10.69 0.19
N LYS A 181 -21.82 11.99 0.29
CA LYS A 181 -20.81 12.67 -0.52
C LYS A 181 -19.43 12.03 -0.37
N ILE A 182 -19.03 11.70 0.86
CA ILE A 182 -17.76 11.00 1.12
C ILE A 182 -17.77 9.62 0.46
N ARG A 183 -18.80 8.79 0.73
CA ARG A 183 -18.89 7.45 0.13
C ARG A 183 -18.86 7.49 -1.39
N GLN A 184 -19.69 8.36 -1.99
CA GLN A 184 -19.79 8.47 -3.44
C GLN A 184 -18.46 8.90 -4.08
N HIS A 185 -17.73 9.84 -3.49
CA HIS A 185 -16.43 10.21 -4.03
C HIS A 185 -15.43 9.05 -3.96
N LEU A 186 -15.38 8.34 -2.82
CA LEU A 186 -14.48 7.20 -2.65
C LEU A 186 -14.81 6.03 -3.58
N THR A 187 -16.08 5.79 -3.91
CA THR A 187 -16.45 4.67 -4.79
C THR A 187 -16.49 5.04 -6.27
N THR A 188 -16.90 6.26 -6.61
CA THR A 188 -17.05 6.69 -8.02
C THR A 188 -15.79 7.32 -8.59
N GLU A 189 -15.17 8.26 -7.86
CA GLU A 189 -14.02 9.02 -8.38
C GLU A 189 -12.71 8.30 -8.11
N ILE A 190 -12.57 7.72 -6.91
CA ILE A 190 -11.37 6.96 -6.52
C ILE A 190 -11.45 5.49 -6.97
N GLY A 191 -12.67 4.95 -7.18
CA GLY A 191 -12.87 3.59 -7.69
C GLY A 191 -12.77 2.48 -6.65
N LEU A 192 -13.03 2.78 -5.37
CA LEU A 192 -13.10 1.74 -4.33
C LEU A 192 -14.42 1.00 -4.39
N GLU A 193 -14.41 -0.30 -4.10
CA GLU A 193 -15.64 -1.08 -3.91
C GLU A 193 -16.38 -0.60 -2.65
N GLU A 194 -17.71 -0.70 -2.64
CA GLU A 194 -18.54 -0.29 -1.49
C GLU A 194 -18.11 -1.01 -0.19
N GLU A 195 -17.72 -2.28 -0.28
CA GLU A 195 -17.26 -3.08 0.85
C GLU A 195 -15.90 -2.63 1.38
N GLN A 196 -15.11 -1.87 0.61
CA GLN A 196 -13.83 -1.33 1.06
C GLN A 196 -13.98 -0.04 1.87
N VAL A 197 -15.15 0.60 1.85
CA VAL A 197 -15.39 1.91 2.48
C VAL A 197 -16.24 1.75 3.74
N HIS A 198 -15.61 1.96 4.90
CA HIS A 198 -16.30 1.90 6.19
C HIS A 198 -16.26 3.25 6.90
N VAL A 199 -17.38 3.97 6.84
CA VAL A 199 -17.56 5.20 7.62
C VAL A 199 -18.15 4.87 8.98
N SER A 200 -17.45 5.23 10.04
CA SER A 200 -17.82 4.94 11.43
C SER A 200 -17.64 6.16 12.34
N GLY A 201 -18.01 6.03 13.61
CA GLY A 201 -17.84 7.08 14.62
C GLY A 201 -19.13 7.81 14.96
N MET A 202 -18.99 8.86 15.78
CA MET A 202 -20.12 9.48 16.47
C MET A 202 -21.12 10.14 15.52
N LEU A 203 -20.63 10.76 14.44
CA LEU A 203 -21.49 11.38 13.42
C LEU A 203 -22.47 10.38 12.79
N VAL A 204 -22.00 9.15 12.53
CA VAL A 204 -22.82 8.06 11.99
C VAL A 204 -23.87 7.61 13.02
N LEU A 205 -23.47 7.45 14.29
CA LEU A 205 -24.37 7.09 15.37
C LEU A 205 -25.47 8.13 15.57
N TYR A 206 -25.12 9.42 15.59
CA TYR A 206 -26.08 10.51 15.69
C TYR A 206 -27.04 10.55 14.49
N ASN A 207 -26.54 10.37 13.27
CA ASN A 207 -27.38 10.31 12.08
C ASN A 207 -28.42 9.18 12.18
N ASN A 208 -27.99 7.99 12.58
CA ASN A 208 -28.87 6.83 12.73
C ASN A 208 -29.91 7.02 13.85
N MET A 209 -29.52 7.66 14.96
CA MET A 209 -30.42 8.01 16.07
C MET A 209 -31.52 8.98 15.62
N LEU A 210 -31.17 10.06 14.91
CA LEU A 210 -32.14 11.04 14.41
C LEU A 210 -33.14 10.41 13.45
N GLN A 211 -32.67 9.61 12.50
CA GLN A 211 -33.52 8.89 11.55
C GLN A 211 -34.52 7.97 12.25
N SER A 212 -34.07 7.29 13.32
CA SER A 212 -34.93 6.42 14.13
C SER A 212 -36.02 7.22 14.87
N LEU A 213 -35.68 8.37 15.44
CA LEU A 213 -36.65 9.24 16.12
C LEU A 213 -37.72 9.80 15.18
N PHE A 214 -37.34 10.26 13.99
CA PHE A 214 -38.30 10.75 12.99
C PHE A 214 -39.26 9.65 12.54
N ARG A 215 -38.75 8.44 12.28
CA ARG A 215 -39.57 7.29 11.90
C ARG A 215 -40.55 6.91 13.00
N SER A 216 -40.13 6.88 14.26
CA SER A 216 -41.00 6.56 15.39
C SER A 216 -42.09 7.61 15.60
N GLN A 217 -41.79 8.90 15.45
CA GLN A 217 -42.78 9.97 15.63
C GLN A 217 -43.86 9.97 14.54
N ILE A 218 -43.49 9.68 13.29
CA ILE A 218 -44.46 9.53 12.18
C ILE A 218 -45.39 8.34 12.43
N LEU A 219 -44.86 7.21 12.91
CA LEU A 219 -45.66 6.02 13.22
C LEU A 219 -46.60 6.18 14.41
N THR A 220 -46.33 7.12 15.32
CA THR A 220 -47.20 7.39 16.48
C THR A 220 -48.27 8.46 16.22
N LEU A 221 -48.12 9.24 15.15
CA LEU A 221 -49.05 10.32 14.77
C LEU A 221 -49.94 9.95 13.57
N GLY A 222 -49.70 8.80 12.93
CA GLY A 222 -50.49 8.23 11.83
C GLY A 222 -51.49 7.18 12.28
#